data_AF-A0A937F068-F1
#
_entry.id   AF-A0A937F068-F1
#
_cell.length_a   1.000
_cell.length_b   1.000
_cell.length_c   1.000
_cell.angle_alpha   90.00
_cell.angle_beta   90.00
_cell.angle_gamma   90.00
#
_symmetry.space_group_name_H-M   'P 1'
#
loop_
_entity.id
_entity.type
_entity.pdbx_description
1 polymer ?
#
loop_
_entity_poly.entity_id
_entity_poly.type
_entity_poly.pdbx_seq_one_letter_code
_entity_poly.pdbx_strand_id
1 'polypeptide(L)'
;MNPEAIARLQEIYQSLPKINCQQKCQACCTIITLSPIEIEHLKQNGKGLPVARYSKEFDYQMCSHLRQNGDCAIQPVKPLICRLWGLTETMVCPHGCEPERRLTREEMLDLMLEVDALRSGSGYCNKDGWKG
;
A
#
# COMPACT_ATOMS: atom_id res chain seq x y z
N MET A 1 15.32 -13.60 -2.28
CA MET A 1 14.77 -13.04 -1.03
C MET A 1 15.75 -12.05 -0.43
N ASN A 2 15.30 -10.87 0.02
CA ASN A 2 16.16 -9.84 0.62
C ASN A 2 15.62 -9.38 2.00
N PRO A 3 16.07 -10.00 3.12
CA PRO A 3 15.60 -9.66 4.47
C PRO A 3 15.88 -8.22 4.89
N GLU A 4 17.00 -7.65 4.44
CA GLU A 4 17.38 -6.26 4.72
C GLU A 4 16.39 -5.27 4.09
N ALA A 5 15.99 -5.53 2.84
CA ALA A 5 14.96 -4.71 2.17
C ALA A 5 13.60 -4.80 2.87
N ILE A 6 13.20 -5.97 3.39
CA ILE A 6 11.97 -6.11 4.16
C ILE A 6 12.05 -5.36 5.50
N ALA A 7 13.18 -5.44 6.20
CA ALA A 7 13.40 -4.68 7.43
C ALA A 7 13.29 -3.18 7.16
N ARG A 8 13.95 -2.68 6.11
CA ARG A 8 13.87 -1.27 5.71
C ARG A 8 12.45 -0.84 5.36
N LEU A 9 11.71 -1.68 4.63
CA LEU A 9 10.29 -1.43 4.32
C LEU A 9 9.45 -1.27 5.61
N GLN A 10 9.70 -2.11 6.62
CA GLN A 10 8.99 -2.03 7.90
C GLN A 10 9.35 -0.76 8.69
N GLU A 11 10.61 -0.34 8.68
CA GLU A 11 11.04 0.93 9.28
C GLU A 11 10.31 2.12 8.64
N ILE A 12 10.23 2.16 7.30
CA ILE A 12 9.48 3.19 6.58
C ILE A 12 8.02 3.19 7.00
N TYR A 13 7.39 2.03 7.15
CA TYR A 13 5.99 1.94 7.62
C TYR A 13 5.81 2.45 9.04
N GLN A 14 6.79 2.23 9.92
CA GLN A 14 6.75 2.68 11.31
C GLN A 14 7.00 4.18 11.45
N SER A 15 7.69 4.81 10.50
CA SER A 15 7.94 6.26 10.51
C SER A 15 6.77 7.10 9.98
N LEU A 16 5.72 6.48 9.42
CA LEU A 16 4.56 7.21 8.91
C LEU A 16 3.76 7.87 10.05
N PRO A 17 3.20 9.06 9.83
CA PRO A 17 2.29 9.69 10.80
C PRO A 17 1.11 8.78 11.15
N LYS A 18 0.70 8.81 12.40
CA LYS A 18 -0.47 8.05 12.87
C LYS A 18 -1.77 8.70 12.40
N ILE A 19 -2.76 7.85 12.10
CA ILE A 19 -4.12 8.24 11.76
C ILE A 19 -5.12 7.31 12.45
N ASN A 20 -6.19 7.88 13.01
CA ASN A 20 -7.31 7.13 13.55
C ASN A 20 -8.25 6.69 12.41
N CYS A 21 -7.82 5.69 11.64
CA CYS A 21 -8.52 5.20 10.45
C CYS A 21 -9.85 4.50 10.81
N GLN A 22 -10.96 4.96 10.22
CA GLN A 22 -12.28 4.34 10.39
C GLN A 22 -12.50 3.06 9.55
N GLN A 23 -11.50 2.63 8.76
CA GLN A 23 -11.56 1.41 7.94
C GLN A 23 -12.73 1.38 6.94
N LYS A 24 -13.06 2.53 6.34
CA LYS A 24 -14.15 2.70 5.36
C LYS A 24 -13.68 2.72 3.90
N CYS A 25 -12.45 2.28 3.63
CA CYS A 25 -11.83 2.34 2.31
C CYS A 25 -12.57 1.54 1.23
N GLN A 26 -13.53 0.69 1.58
CA GLN A 26 -14.34 -0.06 0.63
C GLN A 26 -15.08 0.82 -0.37
N ALA A 27 -15.42 2.05 0.02
CA ALA A 27 -16.09 3.01 -0.84
C ALA A 27 -15.21 3.55 -2.00
N CYS A 28 -13.88 3.40 -1.91
CA CYS A 28 -12.97 4.09 -2.84
C CYS A 28 -11.75 3.27 -3.29
N CYS A 29 -11.43 2.15 -2.64
CA CYS A 29 -10.22 1.38 -2.94
C CYS A 29 -10.50 0.31 -4.01
N THR A 30 -9.78 0.39 -5.13
CA THR A 30 -10.04 -0.43 -6.32
C THR A 30 -8.74 -1.10 -6.81
N ILE A 31 -7.94 -0.40 -7.60
CA ILE A 31 -6.61 -0.77 -8.08
C ILE A 31 -5.60 0.03 -7.28
N ILE A 32 -4.55 -0.64 -6.82
CA ILE A 32 -3.47 -0.01 -6.09
C ILE A 32 -2.13 -0.38 -6.72
N THR A 33 -1.16 0.53 -6.62
CA THR A 33 0.21 0.30 -7.02
C THR A 33 0.95 -0.50 -5.95
N LEU A 34 1.89 -1.35 -6.37
CA LEU A 34 2.78 -2.07 -5.48
C LEU A 34 4.18 -2.05 -6.09
N SER A 35 5.18 -1.80 -5.25
CA SER A 35 6.58 -2.03 -5.56
C SER A 35 6.91 -3.53 -5.56
N PRO A 36 8.03 -3.95 -6.19
CA PRO A 36 8.46 -5.33 -6.16
C PRO A 36 8.67 -5.90 -4.74
N ILE A 37 9.19 -5.09 -3.81
CA ILE A 37 9.42 -5.54 -2.43
C ILE A 37 8.10 -5.76 -1.67
N GLU A 38 7.07 -4.97 -1.94
CA GLU A 38 5.74 -5.13 -1.33
C GLU A 38 5.02 -6.37 -1.85
N ILE A 39 5.21 -6.70 -3.13
CA ILE A 39 4.75 -7.96 -3.69
C ILE A 39 5.39 -9.15 -2.96
N GLU A 40 6.71 -9.09 -2.73
CA GLU A 40 7.42 -10.11 -1.96
C GLU A 40 6.89 -10.17 -0.52
N HIS A 41 6.71 -9.03 0.13
CA HIS A 41 6.18 -8.92 1.49
C HIS A 41 4.79 -9.54 1.63
N LEU A 42 3.88 -9.30 0.68
CA LEU A 42 2.56 -9.93 0.66
C LEU A 42 2.66 -11.45 0.53
N LYS A 43 3.46 -11.94 -0.41
CA LYS A 43 3.65 -13.38 -0.65
C LYS A 43 4.24 -14.09 0.57
N GLN A 44 5.23 -13.49 1.24
CA GLN A 44 5.82 -14.02 2.47
C GLN A 44 4.80 -14.16 3.60
N ASN A 45 3.77 -13.31 3.60
CA ASN A 45 2.68 -13.35 4.58
C ASN A 45 1.46 -14.16 4.10
N GLY A 46 1.63 -14.99 3.07
CA GLY A 46 0.57 -15.84 2.52
C GLY A 46 -0.60 -15.06 1.91
N LYS A 47 -0.36 -13.82 1.48
CA LYS A 47 -1.37 -12.95 0.87
C LYS A 47 -1.22 -12.94 -0.65
N GLY A 48 -2.36 -13.00 -1.33
CA GLY A 48 -2.43 -12.80 -2.78
C GLY A 48 -2.24 -11.34 -3.17
N LEU A 49 -2.03 -11.09 -4.45
CA LEU A 49 -1.96 -9.73 -4.98
C LEU A 49 -3.33 -9.04 -4.91
N PRO A 50 -3.39 -7.76 -4.54
CA PRO A 50 -4.58 -6.94 -4.67
C PRO A 50 -4.98 -6.85 -6.15
N VAL A 51 -6.22 -7.22 -6.46
CA VAL A 51 -6.79 -7.10 -7.81
C VAL A 51 -8.15 -6.42 -7.72
N ALA A 52 -8.52 -5.69 -8.77
CA ALA A 52 -9.89 -5.17 -8.87
C ALA A 52 -10.87 -6.33 -9.07
N ARG A 53 -11.95 -6.33 -8.28
CA ARG A 53 -13.05 -7.29 -8.37
C ARG A 53 -14.37 -6.53 -8.33
N TYR A 54 -15.26 -6.85 -9.27
CA TYR A 54 -16.59 -6.24 -9.31
C TYR A 54 -17.41 -6.69 -8.10
N SER A 55 -17.98 -5.72 -7.38
CA SER A 55 -18.96 -5.98 -6.33
C SER A 55 -20.37 -5.71 -6.85
N LYS A 56 -21.23 -6.73 -6.81
CA LYS A 56 -22.64 -6.59 -7.18
C LYS A 56 -23.41 -5.68 -6.21
N GLU A 57 -23.03 -5.70 -4.93
CA GLU A 57 -23.69 -4.93 -3.87
C GLU A 57 -23.48 -3.43 -4.05
N PHE A 58 -22.29 -3.05 -4.51
CA PHE A 58 -21.88 -1.67 -4.62
C PHE A 58 -21.91 -1.13 -6.05
N ASP A 59 -22.08 -1.99 -7.05
CA ASP A 59 -22.10 -1.65 -8.48
C ASP A 59 -20.81 -0.95 -8.98
N TYR A 60 -19.66 -1.29 -8.39
CA TYR A 60 -18.34 -0.86 -8.86
C TYR A 60 -17.24 -1.88 -8.53
N GLN A 61 -16.05 -1.65 -9.08
CA GLN A 61 -14.85 -2.45 -8.85
C GLN A 61 -14.23 -2.13 -7.49
N MET A 62 -13.92 -3.13 -6.68
CA MET A 62 -13.29 -2.98 -5.37
C MET A 62 -12.01 -3.81 -5.28
N CYS A 63 -11.08 -3.42 -4.41
CA CYS A 63 -9.92 -4.25 -4.11
C CYS A 63 -10.36 -5.61 -3.55
N SER A 64 -9.79 -6.70 -4.07
CA SER A 64 -10.08 -8.09 -3.69
C SER A 64 -9.84 -8.42 -2.21
N HIS A 65 -9.07 -7.59 -1.49
CA HIS A 65 -8.78 -7.76 -0.06
C HIS A 65 -9.76 -7.03 0.86
N LEU A 66 -10.71 -6.26 0.30
CA LEU A 66 -11.78 -5.65 1.08
C LEU A 66 -12.87 -6.68 1.38
N ARG A 67 -13.24 -6.77 2.65
CA ARG A 67 -14.37 -7.57 3.12
C ARG A 67 -15.65 -6.75 3.10
N GLN A 68 -16.79 -7.42 3.09
CA GLN A 68 -18.12 -6.78 3.09
C GLN A 68 -18.32 -5.85 4.30
N ASN A 69 -17.73 -6.17 5.45
CA ASN A 69 -17.81 -5.34 6.64
C ASN A 69 -16.88 -4.09 6.60
N GLY A 70 -16.15 -3.88 5.50
CA GLY A 70 -15.23 -2.75 5.30
C GLY A 70 -13.77 -3.04 5.68
N ASP A 71 -13.51 -4.14 6.39
CA ASP A 71 -12.16 -4.46 6.82
C ASP A 71 -11.26 -4.89 5.66
N CYS A 72 -10.00 -4.50 5.74
CA CYS A 72 -8.97 -4.94 4.80
C CYS A 72 -8.28 -6.21 5.32
N ALA A 73 -8.39 -7.33 4.60
CA ALA A 73 -7.83 -8.64 4.98
C ALA A 73 -6.29 -8.69 5.03
N ILE A 74 -5.63 -7.64 4.52
CA ILE A 74 -4.17 -7.47 4.50
C ILE A 74 -3.70 -6.31 5.38
N GLN A 75 -4.51 -5.83 6.34
CA GLN A 75 -4.16 -4.72 7.22
C GLN A 75 -2.70 -4.71 7.73
N PRO A 76 -2.14 -5.81 8.29
CA PRO A 76 -0.77 -5.79 8.83
C PRO A 76 0.29 -5.59 7.75
N VAL A 77 0.01 -6.00 6.52
CA VAL A 77 0.95 -6.04 5.38
C VAL A 77 0.49 -5.15 4.24
N LYS A 78 -0.32 -4.12 4.55
CA LYS A 78 -0.77 -3.12 3.58
C LYS A 78 0.45 -2.48 2.89
N PRO A 79 0.41 -2.33 1.55
CA PRO A 79 1.38 -1.53 0.82
C PRO A 79 1.40 -0.07 1.29
N LEU A 80 2.50 0.62 1.04
CA LEU A 80 2.74 2.04 1.27
C LEU A 80 1.60 2.90 0.75
N ILE A 81 1.12 2.68 -0.48
CA ILE A 81 0.04 3.50 -1.05
C ILE A 81 -1.25 3.41 -0.21
N CYS A 82 -1.55 2.24 0.36
CA CYS A 82 -2.69 2.06 1.25
C CYS A 82 -2.49 2.72 2.62
N ARG A 83 -1.22 2.92 3.04
CA ARG A 83 -0.87 3.59 4.29
C ARG A 83 -0.85 5.10 4.14
N LEU A 84 -0.41 5.60 2.98
CA LEU A 84 -0.39 7.02 2.64
C LEU A 84 -1.80 7.58 2.44
N TRP A 85 -2.78 6.74 2.11
CA TRP A 85 -4.17 7.17 1.96
C TRP A 85 -4.73 7.75 3.27
N GLY A 86 -5.06 9.04 3.25
CA GLY A 86 -5.46 9.82 4.42
C GLY A 86 -4.30 10.50 5.16
N LEU A 87 -3.05 10.20 4.85
CA LEU A 87 -1.87 10.84 5.47
C LEU A 87 -1.33 12.02 4.67
N THR A 88 -1.60 12.10 3.36
CA THR A 88 -1.03 13.12 2.48
C THR A 88 -2.05 14.19 2.14
N GLU A 89 -1.56 15.38 1.77
CA GLU A 89 -2.41 16.47 1.26
C GLU A 89 -3.09 16.15 -0.09
N THR A 90 -2.52 15.23 -0.86
CA THR A 90 -3.01 14.82 -2.18
C THR A 90 -3.99 13.66 -2.15
N MET A 91 -4.03 12.89 -1.06
CA MET A 91 -4.90 11.72 -0.86
C MET A 91 -5.64 11.83 0.47
N VAL A 92 -6.44 12.88 0.62
CA VAL A 92 -7.24 13.12 1.84
C VAL A 92 -8.29 12.03 2.01
N CYS A 93 -8.55 11.61 3.26
CA CYS A 93 -9.57 10.61 3.55
C CYS A 93 -10.98 11.18 3.32
N PRO A 94 -11.82 10.59 2.45
CA PRO A 94 -13.18 11.07 2.20
C PRO A 94 -14.13 10.89 3.40
N HIS A 95 -13.70 10.15 4.43
CA HIS A 95 -14.46 9.91 5.65
C HIS A 95 -14.02 10.82 6.82
N GLY A 96 -13.18 11.83 6.55
CA GLY A 96 -12.73 12.79 7.55
C GLY A 96 -11.76 12.22 8.58
N CYS A 97 -11.04 11.13 8.26
CA CYS A 97 -9.95 10.67 9.11
C CYS A 97 -8.77 11.63 8.98
N GLU A 98 -8.25 12.12 10.10
CA GLU A 98 -7.17 13.10 10.13
C GLU A 98 -5.90 12.53 10.78
N PRO A 99 -4.72 12.70 10.14
CA PRO A 99 -3.46 12.27 10.72
C PRO A 99 -2.95 13.27 11.76
N GLU A 100 -2.04 12.82 12.64
CA GLU A 100 -1.35 13.71 13.58
C GLU A 100 -0.50 14.78 12.87
N ARG A 101 -0.02 14.45 11.66
CA ARG A 101 0.71 15.34 10.76
C ARG A 101 0.39 14.95 9.32
N ARG A 102 0.05 15.93 8.47
CA ARG A 102 -0.06 15.71 7.03
C ARG A 102 1.32 15.67 6.39
N LEU A 103 1.51 14.73 5.47
CA LEU A 103 2.66 14.66 4.59
C LEU A 103 2.47 15.58 3.38
N THR A 104 3.51 16.31 3.01
CA THR A 104 3.51 17.06 1.74
C THR A 104 3.58 16.11 0.55
N ARG A 105 3.29 16.64 -0.63
CA ARG A 105 3.49 15.90 -1.89
C ARG A 105 4.93 15.44 -2.06
N GLU A 106 5.92 16.26 -1.72
CA GLU A 106 7.35 15.90 -1.80
C GLU A 106 7.69 14.75 -0.87
N GLU A 107 7.30 14.82 0.42
CA GLU A 107 7.53 13.73 1.38
C GLU A 107 6.90 12.41 0.92
N MET A 108 5.68 12.47 0.37
CA MET A 108 5.00 11.32 -0.20
C MET A 108 5.80 10.71 -1.36
N LEU A 109 6.28 11.54 -2.29
CA LEU A 109 7.03 11.07 -3.46
C LEU A 109 8.37 10.48 -3.04
N ASP A 110 9.07 11.09 -2.09
CA ASP A 110 10.33 10.57 -1.57
C ASP A 110 10.15 9.18 -0.95
N LEU A 111 9.10 8.98 -0.15
CA LEU A 111 8.76 7.67 0.42
C LEU A 111 8.45 6.62 -0.66
N MET A 112 7.71 7.01 -1.70
CA MET A 112 7.37 6.12 -2.81
C MET A 112 8.62 5.71 -3.61
N LEU A 113 9.51 6.66 -3.90
CA LEU A 113 10.78 6.39 -4.57
C LEU A 113 11.71 5.53 -3.72
N GLU A 114 11.75 5.77 -2.41
CA GLU A 114 12.55 4.97 -1.49
C GLU A 114 12.08 3.51 -1.47
N VAL A 115 10.77 3.27 -1.34
CA VAL A 115 10.20 1.91 -1.36
C VAL A 115 10.39 1.23 -2.71
N ASP A 116 10.27 1.96 -3.82
CA ASP A 116 10.52 1.39 -5.17
C ASP A 116 12.00 1.01 -5.38
N ALA A 117 12.92 1.77 -4.78
CA ALA A 117 14.35 1.48 -4.84
C ALA A 117 14.76 0.24 -4.01
N LEU A 118 13.91 -0.21 -3.07
CA LEU A 118 14.16 -1.43 -2.30
C LEU A 118 14.10 -2.65 -3.21
N ARG A 119 15.26 -3.27 -3.40
CA ARG A 119 15.39 -4.44 -4.27
C ARG A 119 14.75 -5.66 -3.61
N SER A 120 13.67 -6.14 -4.23
CA SER A 120 13.17 -7.50 -3.98
C SER A 120 14.22 -8.50 -4.45
N GLY A 121 14.23 -9.67 -3.82
CA GLY A 121 15.06 -10.77 -4.28
C GLY A 121 14.35 -11.64 -5.32
N SER A 122 13.31 -11.13 -5.99
CA SER A 122 12.44 -11.84 -6.94
C SER A 122 12.51 -11.27 -8.36
N GLY A 123 13.53 -10.45 -8.64
CA GLY A 123 13.79 -9.81 -9.92
C GLY A 123 13.12 -8.44 -10.11
N TYR A 124 13.74 -7.61 -10.95
CA TYR A 124 13.35 -6.23 -11.24
C TYR A 124 13.68 -5.86 -12.70
N CYS A 125 12.96 -4.90 -13.27
CA CYS A 125 13.29 -4.34 -14.59
C CYS A 125 14.24 -3.15 -14.43
N ASN A 126 15.32 -3.10 -15.22
CA ASN A 126 16.17 -1.91 -15.34
C ASN A 126 16.42 -1.56 -16.81
N LYS A 127 17.24 -0.52 -17.07
CA LYS A 127 17.62 -0.11 -18.42
C LYS A 127 18.26 -1.23 -19.27
N ASP A 128 18.79 -2.26 -18.60
CA ASP A 128 19.44 -3.42 -19.21
C ASP A 128 18.51 -4.65 -19.21
N GLY A 129 17.19 -4.46 -19.05
CA GLY A 129 16.16 -5.49 -19.08
C GLY A 129 15.78 -6.06 -17.71
N TRP A 130 15.00 -7.15 -17.72
CA TRP A 130 14.62 -7.90 -16.51
C TRP A 130 15.86 -8.57 -15.90
N LYS A 131 16.09 -8.33 -14.60
CA LYS A 131 17.07 -9.02 -13.77
C LYS A 131 16.32 -9.98 -12.87
N GLY A 132 16.64 -11.27 -12.90
CA GLY A 132 16.00 -12.33 -12.11
C GLY A 132 16.95 -12.92 -11.08
#